data_AF-A0A3C1VE62-F1
#
_entry.id   AF-A0A3C1VE62-F1
#
_cell.length_a   1.000
_cell.length_b   1.000
_cell.length_c   1.000
_cell.angle_alpha   90.00
_cell.angle_beta   90.00
_cell.angle_gamma   90.00
#
_symmetry.space_group_name_H-M   'P 1'
#
loop_
_entity.id
_entity.type
_entity.pdbx_description
1 polymer ?
#
loop_
_entity_poly.entity_id
_entity_poly.type
_entity_poly.pdbx_seq_one_letter_code
_entity_poly.pdbx_strand_id
1 'polypeptide(L)'
;MKVISVSNVKSRLGRVIDQVIKTREPIVIPRGENHVMIAPYHLPTPDEMELAAVFREMDKGREPIEEDAESIEAIQAVVRKYRAEKRRRK
;
A
#
# COMPACT_ATOMS: atom_id res chain seq x y z
N MET A 1 -6.96 -10.76 -21.84
CA MET A 1 -6.23 -9.59 -22.37
C MET A 1 -7.24 -8.58 -22.86
N LYS A 2 -7.18 -7.34 -22.38
CA LYS A 2 -8.21 -6.31 -22.63
C LYS A 2 -7.66 -5.18 -23.50
N VAL A 3 -8.36 -4.82 -24.56
CA VAL A 3 -7.92 -3.75 -25.49
C VAL A 3 -8.68 -2.45 -25.19
N ILE A 4 -7.96 -1.33 -25.02
CA ILE A 4 -8.54 -0.03 -24.67
C ILE A 4 -7.97 1.06 -25.59
N SER A 5 -8.82 1.95 -26.11
CA SER A 5 -8.40 3.05 -26.98
C SER A 5 -7.54 4.10 -26.27
N VAL A 6 -6.65 4.75 -27.02
CA VAL A 6 -5.72 5.79 -26.50
C VAL A 6 -6.44 6.95 -25.83
N SER A 7 -7.59 7.37 -26.36
CA SER A 7 -8.38 8.49 -25.82
C SER A 7 -8.93 8.20 -24.41
N ASN A 8 -9.32 6.95 -24.17
CA ASN A 8 -9.82 6.51 -22.88
C ASN A 8 -8.68 6.34 -21.85
N VAL A 9 -7.51 5.90 -22.30
CA VAL A 9 -6.34 5.78 -21.42
C VAL A 9 -5.77 7.15 -21.03
N LYS A 10 -5.66 8.11 -21.94
CA LYS A 10 -5.08 9.44 -21.65
C LYS A 10 -5.78 10.15 -20.48
N SER A 11 -7.11 10.02 -20.38
CA SER A 11 -7.90 10.65 -19.31
C SER A 11 -7.95 9.83 -18.01
N ARG A 12 -7.57 8.54 -18.04
CA ARG A 12 -7.79 7.59 -16.93
C ARG A 12 -6.60 6.67 -16.64
N LEU A 13 -5.39 7.06 -17.04
CA LEU A 13 -4.20 6.21 -16.98
C LEU A 13 -3.98 5.61 -15.59
N GLY A 14 -4.12 6.40 -14.52
CA GLY A 14 -3.99 5.90 -13.14
C GLY A 14 -4.99 4.78 -12.79
N ARG A 15 -6.24 4.87 -13.26
CA ARG A 15 -7.24 3.80 -13.05
C ARG A 15 -6.94 2.56 -13.88
N VAL A 16 -6.38 2.74 -15.07
CA VAL A 16 -5.96 1.62 -15.94
C VAL A 16 -4.81 0.86 -15.28
N ILE A 17 -3.81 1.57 -14.73
CA ILE A 17 -2.69 0.97 -13.98
C ILE A 17 -3.21 0.23 -12.74
N ASP A 18 -4.05 0.87 -11.93
CA ASP A 18 -4.66 0.26 -10.73
C ASP A 18 -5.46 -1.01 -11.07
N GLN A 19 -6.19 -1.00 -12.20
CA GLN A 19 -6.89 -2.18 -12.69
C GLN A 19 -5.92 -3.32 -13.08
N VAL A 20 -4.84 -3.01 -13.79
CA VAL A 20 -3.81 -4.01 -14.17
C VAL A 20 -3.16 -4.63 -12.94
N ILE A 21 -2.86 -3.82 -11.91
CA ILE A 21 -2.27 -4.31 -10.64
C ILE A 21 -3.24 -5.25 -9.92
N LYS A 22 -4.51 -4.86 -9.80
CA LYS A 22 -5.53 -5.63 -9.07
C LYS A 22 -5.92 -6.93 -9.76
N THR A 23 -6.13 -6.87 -11.07
CA THR A 23 -6.64 -8.01 -11.84
C THR A 23 -5.52 -8.93 -12.33
N ARG A 24 -4.28 -8.43 -12.34
CA ARG A 24 -3.13 -9.09 -12.99
C ARG A 24 -3.38 -9.41 -14.48
N GLU A 25 -4.34 -8.76 -15.10
CA GLU A 25 -4.62 -8.91 -16.53
C GLU A 25 -3.90 -7.81 -17.33
N PRO A 26 -3.19 -8.15 -18.41
CA PRO A 26 -2.56 -7.17 -19.27
C PRO A 26 -3.60 -6.40 -20.11
N ILE A 27 -3.35 -5.10 -20.26
CA ILE A 27 -4.15 -4.18 -21.07
C ILE A 27 -3.33 -3.74 -22.29
N VAL A 28 -3.94 -3.78 -23.47
CA VAL A 28 -3.32 -3.39 -24.73
C VAL A 28 -3.96 -2.10 -25.25
N ILE A 29 -3.13 -1.18 -25.73
CA ILE A 29 -3.51 0.14 -26.22
C ILE A 29 -3.03 0.26 -27.67
N PRO A 30 -3.92 0.18 -28.67
CA PRO A 30 -3.54 0.28 -30.07
C PRO A 30 -3.14 1.73 -30.42
N ARG A 31 -2.09 1.88 -31.23
CA ARG A 31 -1.46 3.14 -31.66
C ARG A 31 -1.11 3.03 -33.15
N GLY A 32 -2.11 3.25 -34.01
CA GLY A 32 -1.95 3.05 -35.46
C GLY A 32 -1.67 1.58 -35.76
N GLU A 33 -0.57 1.29 -36.46
CA GLU A 33 -0.10 -0.07 -36.75
C GLU A 33 0.60 -0.76 -35.56
N ASN A 34 0.94 0.01 -34.52
CA ASN A 34 1.62 -0.48 -33.31
C ASN A 34 0.67 -0.61 -32.12
N HIS A 35 1.15 -1.19 -31.02
CA HIS A 35 0.42 -1.21 -29.75
C HIS A 35 1.35 -1.02 -28.56
N VAL A 36 0.81 -0.49 -27.46
CA VAL A 36 1.47 -0.40 -26.16
C VAL A 36 0.75 -1.35 -25.21
N MET A 37 1.48 -2.22 -24.53
CA MET A 37 0.91 -3.12 -23.53
C MET A 37 1.33 -2.67 -22.13
N ILE A 38 0.34 -2.57 -21.24
CA ILE A 38 0.54 -2.40 -19.79
C ILE A 38 0.28 -3.78 -19.17
N ALA A 39 1.34 -4.45 -18.77
CA ALA A 39 1.29 -5.71 -18.06
C ALA A 39 1.57 -5.48 -16.56
N PRO A 40 1.02 -6.31 -15.66
CA PRO A 40 1.44 -6.26 -14.26
C PRO A 40 2.93 -6.57 -14.18
N TYR A 41 3.67 -5.80 -13.38
CA TYR A 41 5.02 -6.18 -13.03
C TYR A 41 4.97 -7.51 -12.27
N HIS A 42 5.58 -8.54 -12.84
CA HIS A 42 5.93 -9.74 -12.09
C HIS A 42 7.08 -9.38 -11.16
N LEU A 43 6.76 -8.85 -9.98
CA LEU A 43 7.70 -8.95 -8.87
C LEU A 43 7.87 -10.45 -8.59
N PRO A 44 9.10 -10.98 -8.57
CA PRO A 44 9.30 -12.32 -8.03
C PRO A 44 8.67 -12.33 -6.64
N THR A 45 7.89 -13.37 -6.36
CA THR A 45 7.35 -13.53 -5.01
C THR A 45 8.55 -13.86 -4.15
N PRO A 46 8.95 -13.01 -3.19
CA PRO A 46 10.14 -13.26 -2.40
C PRO A 46 9.95 -14.57 -1.66
N ASP A 47 11.00 -15.36 -1.57
CA ASP A 47 10.94 -16.59 -0.80
C ASP A 47 10.83 -16.28 0.71
N GLU A 48 10.47 -17.28 1.53
CA GLU A 48 10.34 -17.09 2.98
C GLU A 48 11.65 -16.60 3.63
N MET A 49 12.80 -16.91 3.02
CA MET A 49 14.13 -16.60 3.53
C MET A 49 14.53 -15.15 3.22
N GLU A 50 14.22 -14.66 2.01
CA GLU A 50 14.36 -13.27 1.57
C GLU A 50 13.45 -12.35 2.40
N LEU A 51 12.20 -12.78 2.65
CA LEU A 51 11.29 -12.05 3.55
C LEU A 51 11.86 -11.98 4.98
N ALA A 52 12.36 -13.10 5.51
CA ALA A 52 12.98 -13.12 6.84
C ALA A 52 14.22 -12.23 6.93
N ALA A 53 15.02 -12.13 5.87
CA ALA A 53 16.18 -11.25 5.81
C ALA A 53 15.78 -9.77 5.90
N VAL A 54 14.74 -9.37 5.15
CA VAL A 54 14.19 -8.01 5.19
C VAL A 54 13.63 -7.69 6.58
N PHE A 55 12.86 -8.59 7.20
CA PHE A 55 12.34 -8.35 8.55
C PHE A 55 13.46 -8.19 9.59
N ARG A 56 14.50 -9.03 9.51
CA ARG A 56 15.68 -8.89 10.37
C ARG A 56 16.40 -7.56 10.17
N GLU A 57 16.48 -7.07 8.94
CA GLU A 57 17.08 -5.76 8.65
C GLU A 57 16.24 -4.60 9.18
N MET A 58 14.91 -4.68 9.06
CA MET A 58 13.99 -3.71 9.66
C MET A 58 14.05 -3.71 11.19
N ASP A 59 14.20 -4.88 11.81
CA ASP A 59 14.31 -5.00 13.26
C ASP A 59 15.66 -4.52 13.80
N LYS A 60 16.74 -4.50 13.00
CA LYS A 60 18.05 -3.95 13.40
C LYS A 60 18.00 -2.45 13.73
N GLY A 61 17.03 -1.71 13.18
CA GLY A 61 16.82 -0.29 13.45
C GLY A 61 15.78 -0.01 14.54
N ARG A 62 15.12 -1.04 15.07
CA ARG A 62 14.24 -0.91 16.24
C ARG A 62 15.10 -0.97 17.49
N GLU A 63 15.64 0.19 17.86
CA GLU A 63 15.97 0.37 19.27
C GLU A 63 14.70 0.07 20.09
N PRO A 64 14.79 -0.70 21.18
CA PRO A 64 13.68 -0.79 22.10
C PRO A 64 13.35 0.64 22.50
N ILE A 65 12.17 1.11 22.13
CA ILE A 65 11.67 2.37 22.66
C ILE A 65 11.60 2.09 24.16
N GLU A 66 12.47 2.70 24.94
CA GLU A 66 12.31 2.75 26.39
C GLU A 66 11.00 3.48 26.61
N GLU A 67 9.91 2.72 26.74
CA GLU A 67 8.62 3.25 27.13
C GLU A 67 8.77 3.68 28.59
N ASP A 68 9.23 4.92 28.78
CA ASP A 68 9.31 5.54 30.09
C ASP A 68 7.91 5.52 30.73
N ALA A 69 7.84 5.18 32.02
CA ALA A 69 6.59 5.02 32.74
C ALA A 69 5.74 6.31 32.67
N GLU A 70 6.40 7.47 32.64
CA GLU A 70 5.76 8.78 32.48
C GLU A 70 5.06 8.94 31.12
N SER A 71 5.63 8.35 30.05
CA SER A 71 5.05 8.35 28.70
C SER A 71 3.81 7.46 28.60
N ILE A 72 3.84 6.29 29.27
CA ILE A 72 2.69 5.39 29.35
C ILE A 72 1.54 6.04 30.12
N GLU A 73 1.83 6.70 31.24
CA GLU A 73 0.82 7.42 32.03
C GLU A 73 0.18 8.57 31.23
N ALA A 74 0.97 9.33 30.47
CA ALA A 74 0.48 10.38 29.60
C ALA A 74 -0.48 9.85 28.52
N ILE A 75 -0.13 8.73 27.86
CA ILE A 75 -0.99 8.08 26.86
C ILE A 75 -2.29 7.60 27.50
N GLN A 76 -2.22 6.97 28.67
CA GLN A 76 -3.41 6.50 29.39
C GLN A 76 -4.33 7.67 29.80
N ALA A 77 -3.76 8.80 30.23
CA ALA A 77 -4.53 9.99 30.60
C ALA A 77 -5.31 10.56 29.40
N VAL A 78 -4.69 10.64 28.23
CA VAL A 78 -5.35 11.09 26.99
C VAL A 78 -6.50 10.14 26.60
N VAL A 79 -6.28 8.82 26.67
CA VAL A 79 -7.31 7.82 26.38
C VAL A 79 -8.49 7.93 27.35
N ARG A 80 -8.24 8.13 28.65
CA ARG A 80 -9.28 8.33 29.67
C ARG A 80 -10.11 9.59 29.37
N LYS A 81 -9.45 10.70 29.05
CA LYS A 81 -10.10 11.98 28.70
C LYS A 81 -11.00 11.82 27.47
N TYR A 82 -10.50 11.20 26.40
CA TYR A 82 -11.27 10.96 25.18
C TYR A 82 -12.50 10.07 25.43
N ARG A 83 -12.35 9.00 26.22
CA ARG A 83 -13.48 8.13 26.59
C ARG A 83 -14.53 8.86 27.42
N ALA A 84 -14.12 9.71 28.35
CA ALA A 84 -15.04 10.52 29.16
C ALA A 84 -15.80 11.54 28.30
N GLU A 85 -15.11 12.21 27.38
CA GLU A 85 -15.74 13.17 26.47
C GLU A 85 -16.73 12.49 25.51
N LYS A 86 -16.38 11.31 24.99
CA LYS A 86 -17.28 10.51 24.15
C LYS A 86 -18.55 10.07 24.90
N ARG A 87 -18.46 9.78 26.20
CA ARG A 87 -19.63 9.43 27.04
C ARG A 87 -20.54 10.62 27.33
N ARG A 88 -19.99 11.84 27.45
CA ARG A 88 -20.77 13.07 27.66
C ARG A 88 -21.51 13.56 26.41
N ARG A 89 -21.14 13.06 25.23
CA ARG A 89 -21.79 13.36 23.93
C ARG A 89 -22.92 12.38 23.57
N LYS A 90 -23.25 11.43 24.44
CA LYS A 90 -24.48 10.62 24.39
C LYS A 90 -25.51 11.23 25.32
#